data_AF-A0A962T367-F1
#
_entry.id   AF-A0A962T367-F1
#
_cell.length_a   1.000
_cell.length_b   1.000
_cell.length_c   1.000
_cell.angle_alpha   90.00
_cell.angle_beta   90.00
_cell.angle_gamma   90.00
#
_symmetry.space_group_name_H-M   'P 1'
#
loop_
_entity.id
_entity.type
_entity.pdbx_description
1 polymer ?
#
loop_
_entity_poly.entity_id
_entity_poly.type
_entity_poly.pdbx_seq_one_letter_code
_entity_poly.pdbx_strand_id
1 'polypeptide(L)'
;MSEPKLGNPAVVGLAGFGLTTLVLQFHNVGWMPSIGPVVWLGLMFGGTAQLIAGLQEMKTGNNFGYCAFTSYGAFWIALCLMLLGN
;
A
#
# COMPACT_ATOMS: atom_id res chain seq x y z
N MET A 1 34.15 -7.76 5.69
CA MET A 1 33.05 -8.42 4.94
C MET A 1 32.13 -7.31 4.45
N SER A 2 31.83 -7.25 3.16
CA SER A 2 30.81 -6.31 2.64
C SER A 2 29.45 -6.72 3.20
N GLU A 3 28.70 -5.79 3.80
CA GLU A 3 27.35 -6.09 4.26
C GLU A 3 26.47 -6.59 3.10
N PRO A 4 25.62 -7.61 3.32
CA PRO A 4 24.69 -8.08 2.30
C PRO A 4 23.69 -6.97 1.95
N LYS A 5 23.57 -6.69 0.65
CA LYS A 5 22.68 -5.64 0.14
C LYS A 5 21.23 -6.10 0.25
N LEU A 6 20.47 -5.48 1.15
CA LEU A 6 19.03 -5.75 1.31
C LEU A 6 18.25 -5.23 0.09
N GLY A 7 17.08 -5.83 -0.17
CA GLY A 7 16.15 -5.32 -1.18
C GLY A 7 15.59 -3.95 -0.78
N ASN A 8 15.18 -3.16 -1.78
CA ASN A 8 14.61 -1.82 -1.57
C ASN A 8 13.09 -1.91 -1.31
N PRO A 9 12.60 -1.67 -0.07
CA PRO A 9 11.18 -1.77 0.26
C PRO A 9 10.32 -0.74 -0.47
N ALA A 10 10.89 0.39 -0.89
CA ALA A 10 10.16 1.48 -1.54
C ALA A 10 9.47 1.05 -2.83
N VAL A 11 10.04 0.06 -3.52
CA VAL A 11 9.42 -0.53 -4.72
C VAL A 11 8.08 -1.17 -4.37
N VAL A 12 8.00 -1.90 -3.26
CA VAL A 12 6.75 -2.51 -2.78
C VAL A 12 5.77 -1.43 -2.31
N GLY A 13 6.26 -0.42 -1.58
CA GLY A 13 5.44 0.67 -1.10
C GLY A 13 4.77 1.46 -2.23
N LEU A 14 5.53 1.83 -3.27
CA LEU A 14 5.03 2.56 -4.43
C LEU A 14 4.11 1.70 -5.31
N ALA A 15 4.46 0.44 -5.55
CA ALA A 15 3.62 -0.45 -6.35
C ALA A 15 2.28 -0.73 -5.65
N GLY A 16 2.30 -0.95 -4.33
CA GLY A 16 1.11 -1.13 -3.50
C GLY A 16 0.17 0.07 -3.59
N PHE A 17 0.73 1.27 -3.41
CA PHE A 17 -0.03 2.52 -3.51
C PHE A 17 -0.59 2.73 -4.91
N GLY A 18 0.27 2.68 -5.92
CA GLY A 18 -0.06 3.04 -7.29
C GLY A 18 -1.11 2.10 -7.89
N LEU A 19 -0.94 0.79 -7.74
CA LEU A 19 -1.87 -0.18 -8.30
C LEU A 19 -3.24 -0.12 -7.61
N THR A 20 -3.26 -0.06 -6.28
CA THR A 20 -4.52 0.03 -5.53
C THR A 20 -5.26 1.33 -5.86
N THR A 21 -4.53 2.45 -5.98
CA THR A 21 -5.10 3.74 -6.40
C THR A 21 -5.68 3.65 -7.80
N LEU A 22 -4.94 3.07 -8.76
CA LEU A 22 -5.40 2.93 -10.13
C LEU A 22 -6.72 2.14 -10.22
N VAL A 23 -6.80 1.01 -9.51
CA VAL A 23 -8.02 0.17 -9.50
C VAL A 23 -9.18 0.88 -8.79
N LEU A 24 -8.91 1.63 -7.71
CA LEU A 24 -9.93 2.51 -7.10
C LEU A 24 -10.44 3.54 -8.11
N GLN A 25 -9.56 4.16 -8.90
CA GLN A 25 -9.99 5.13 -9.89
C GLN A 25 -10.81 4.49 -11.01
N PHE A 26 -10.46 3.28 -11.48
CA PHE A 26 -11.29 2.53 -12.44
C PHE A 26 -12.70 2.28 -11.92
N HIS A 27 -12.85 1.96 -10.64
CA HIS A 27 -14.15 1.89 -10.00
C HIS A 27 -14.85 3.25 -9.99
N ASN A 28 -14.18 4.32 -9.54
CA ASN A 28 -14.77 5.66 -9.43
C ASN A 28 -15.24 6.24 -10.76
N VAL A 29 -14.56 5.95 -11.87
CA VAL A 29 -14.98 6.38 -13.22
C VAL A 29 -15.98 5.43 -13.88
N GLY A 30 -16.47 4.43 -13.15
CA GLY A 30 -17.50 3.49 -13.62
C GLY A 30 -17.02 2.41 -14.59
N TRP A 31 -15.70 2.24 -14.75
CA TRP A 31 -15.13 1.18 -15.60
C TRP A 31 -15.17 -0.19 -14.91
N MET A 32 -15.33 -0.22 -13.59
CA MET A 32 -15.51 -1.42 -12.80
C MET A 32 -16.78 -1.33 -11.95
N PRO A 33 -17.78 -2.21 -12.18
CA PRO A 33 -19.06 -2.13 -11.47
C PRO A 33 -18.99 -2.66 -10.03
N SER A 34 -17.95 -3.40 -9.65
CA SER A 34 -17.77 -3.93 -8.29
C SER A 34 -16.59 -3.28 -7.59
N ILE A 35 -16.79 -2.88 -6.34
CA ILE A 35 -15.73 -2.38 -5.44
C ILE A 35 -14.84 -3.52 -4.91
N GLY A 36 -15.24 -4.78 -5.06
CA GLY A 36 -14.55 -5.95 -4.48
C GLY A 36 -13.04 -6.00 -4.77
N PRO A 37 -12.58 -5.81 -6.02
CA PRO A 37 -11.15 -5.79 -6.33
C PRO A 37 -10.37 -4.67 -5.61
N VAL A 38 -11.00 -3.51 -5.41
CA VAL A 38 -10.41 -2.41 -4.64
C VAL A 38 -10.22 -2.81 -3.19
N VAL A 39 -11.23 -3.45 -2.58
CA VAL A 39 -11.16 -3.92 -1.18
C VAL A 39 -10.04 -4.93 -1.00
N TRP A 40 -9.92 -5.92 -1.89
CA TRP A 40 -8.86 -6.92 -1.81
C TRP A 40 -7.45 -6.33 -1.98
N LEU A 41 -7.27 -5.44 -2.96
CA LEU A 41 -5.99 -4.76 -3.17
C LEU A 41 -5.66 -3.81 -2.01
N GLY A 42 -6.65 -3.09 -1.49
CA GLY A 42 -6.49 -2.17 -0.37
C GLY A 42 -6.17 -2.87 0.94
N LEU A 43 -6.69 -4.08 1.20
CA LEU A 43 -6.31 -4.84 2.40
C LEU A 43 -4.93 -5.49 2.25
N MET A 44 -4.65 -6.11 1.11
CA MET A 44 -3.47 -6.97 0.95
C MET A 44 -2.24 -6.22 0.44
N PHE A 45 -2.39 -5.35 -0.56
CA PHE A 45 -1.26 -4.72 -1.25
C PHE A 45 -1.06 -3.26 -0.88
N GLY A 46 -2.03 -2.39 -1.20
CA GLY A 46 -2.03 -0.98 -0.77
C GLY A 46 -2.09 -0.83 0.76
N GLY A 47 -2.57 -1.85 1.47
CA GLY A 47 -2.64 -1.89 2.93
C GLY A 47 -1.46 -2.61 3.55
N THR A 48 -1.58 -3.93 3.70
CA THR A 48 -0.65 -4.76 4.48
C THR A 48 0.77 -4.73 3.93
N ALA A 49 0.96 -5.03 2.64
CA ALA A 49 2.30 -5.05 2.05
C ALA A 49 2.97 -3.66 2.06
N GLN A 50 2.21 -2.60 1.76
CA GLN A 50 2.69 -1.23 1.81
C GLN A 50 3.05 -0.79 3.25
N LEU A 51 2.26 -1.17 4.25
CA LEU A 51 2.55 -0.92 5.66
C LEU A 51 3.84 -1.63 6.08
N ILE A 52 4.01 -2.91 5.73
CA ILE A 52 5.23 -3.66 6.00
C ILE A 52 6.43 -3.02 5.30
N ALA A 53 6.29 -2.59 4.05
CA ALA A 53 7.34 -1.89 3.32
C ALA A 53 7.75 -0.61 4.06
N GLY A 54 6.79 0.18 4.56
CA GLY A 54 7.06 1.35 5.40
C GLY A 54 7.89 1.01 6.63
N LEU A 55 7.51 -0.02 7.40
CA LEU A 55 8.29 -0.45 8.57
C LEU A 55 9.72 -0.91 8.20
N GLN A 56 9.91 -1.48 7.01
CA GLN A 56 11.23 -1.88 6.52
C GLN A 56 12.10 -0.69 6.08
N GLU A 57 11.52 0.43 5.65
CA GLU A 57 12.26 1.64 5.29
C GLU A 57 13.08 2.20 6.47
N MET A 58 12.65 1.97 7.72
CA MET A 58 13.43 2.35 8.91
C MET A 58 14.86 1.76 8.88
N LYS A 59 15.01 0.54 8.35
CA LYS A 59 16.30 -0.16 8.27
C LYS A 59 17.21 0.40 7.17
N THR A 60 16.68 1.26 6.30
CA THR A 60 17.40 1.86 5.17
C THR A 60 17.78 3.32 5.41
N GLY A 61 17.32 3.92 6.53
CA GLY A 61 17.50 5.35 6.83
C GLY A 61 16.58 6.28 6.03
N ASN A 62 15.63 5.75 5.26
CA ASN A 62 14.68 6.53 4.48
C ASN A 62 13.45 6.93 5.32
N ASN A 63 13.56 8.07 6.01
CA ASN A 63 12.48 8.60 6.84
C ASN A 63 11.21 8.94 6.03
N PHE A 64 11.38 9.41 4.80
CA PHE A 64 10.24 9.73 3.94
C PHE A 64 9.45 8.46 3.59
N GLY A 65 10.15 7.41 3.15
CA GLY A 65 9.53 6.12 2.83
C GLY A 65 8.82 5.51 4.03
N TYR A 66 9.45 5.55 5.21
CA TYR A 66 8.84 5.09 6.45
C TYR A 66 7.52 5.79 6.74
N CYS A 67 7.52 7.13 6.77
CA CYS A 67 6.31 7.91 7.04
C CYS A 67 5.25 7.67 5.96
N ALA A 68 5.62 7.81 4.69
CA ALA A 68 4.67 7.73 3.59
C ALA A 68 4.01 6.34 3.48
N PHE A 69 4.80 5.28 3.41
CA PHE A 69 4.23 3.94 3.18
C PHE A 69 3.50 3.40 4.40
N THR A 70 3.97 3.68 5.62
CA THR A 70 3.25 3.27 6.84
C THR A 70 1.91 3.99 6.94
N SER A 71 1.87 5.31 6.70
CA SER A 71 0.62 6.09 6.74
C SER A 71 -0.36 5.68 5.65
N TYR A 72 0.08 5.55 4.39
CA TYR A 72 -0.80 5.15 3.30
C TYR A 72 -1.24 3.68 3.39
N GLY A 73 -0.39 2.80 3.93
CA GLY A 73 -0.75 1.42 4.27
C GLY A 73 -1.91 1.36 5.28
N ALA A 74 -1.79 2.13 6.37
CA ALA A 74 -2.86 2.23 7.36
C ALA A 74 -4.15 2.85 6.77
N PHE A 75 -4.01 3.88 5.93
CA PHE A 75 -5.12 4.50 5.21
C PHE A 75 -5.92 3.48 4.39
N TRP A 76 -5.26 2.65 3.60
CA TRP A 76 -5.95 1.67 2.75
C TRP A 76 -6.69 0.60 3.56
N ILE A 77 -6.08 0.13 4.65
CA ILE A 77 -6.74 -0.81 5.57
C ILE A 77 -7.98 -0.17 6.18
N ALA A 78 -7.86 1.05 6.71
CA ALA A 78 -8.99 1.77 7.30
C ALA A 78 -10.11 2.02 6.29
N LEU A 79 -9.78 2.47 5.07
CA LEU A 79 -10.74 2.68 3.99
C LEU A 79 -11.50 1.39 3.66
N CYS A 80 -10.81 0.26 3.52
CA CYS A 80 -11.44 -1.01 3.22
C CYS A 80 -12.34 -1.51 4.35
N LEU A 81 -11.92 -1.35 5.61
CA LEU A 81 -12.74 -1.71 6.76
C LEU A 81 -13.99 -0.84 6.86
N MET A 82 -13.89 0.46 6.55
CA MET A 82 -15.06 1.34 6.44
C MET A 82 -16.01 0.91 5.34
N LEU A 83 -15.51 0.47 4.17
CA LEU A 83 -16.35 -0.01 3.07
C LEU A 83 -17.03 -1.36 3.36
N LEU A 84 -16.46 -2.18 4.24
CA LEU A 84 -17.00 -3.49 4.61
C LEU A 84 -17.96 -3.43 5.81
N GLY A 85 -17.72 -2.52 6.75
CA GLY A 85 -18.44 -2.44 8.02
C GLY A 85 -19.56 -1.40 8.08
N ASN A 86 -19.79 -0.67 6.99
CA ASN A 86 -20.78 0.41 6.88
C ASN A 86 -21.80 0.09 5.79
#